data_AF-A0A182ASC2-F1
#
_entry.id   AF-A0A182ASC2-F1
#
_cell.length_a   1.000
_cell.length_b   1.000
_cell.length_c   1.000
_cell.angle_alpha   90.00
_cell.angle_beta   90.00
_cell.angle_gamma   90.00
#
_symmetry.space_group_name_H-M   'P 1'
#
loop_
_entity.id
_entity.type
_entity.pdbx_description
1 polymer ?
#
loop_
_entity_poly.entity_id
_entity_poly.type
_entity_poly.pdbx_seq_one_letter_code
_entity_poly.pdbx_strand_id
1 'polypeptide(L)' 'MAPLPVWLQRWNFIERARLERQLWEAFERREDIEALVEGCRQALQAGDASQAFRLDVWQTTLQRIRRIERLMADQPKP' A
#
# COMPACT_ATOMS: atom_id res chain seq x y z
N MET A 1 -2.63 3.67 -26.91
CA MET A 1 -1.72 4.38 -25.98
C MET A 1 -0.56 3.44 -25.66
N ALA A 2 0.67 3.82 -26.01
CA ALA A 2 1.84 2.99 -25.73
C ALA A 2 2.06 2.90 -24.20
N PRO A 3 2.43 1.73 -23.65
CA PRO A 3 2.73 1.61 -22.23
C PRO A 3 3.93 2.50 -21.90
N LEU A 4 3.75 3.39 -20.92
CA LEU A 4 4.85 4.24 -20.44
C LEU A 4 5.97 3.33 -19.91
N PRO A 5 7.24 3.64 -20.20
CA PRO A 5 8.36 2.82 -19.76
C PRO A 5 8.43 2.81 -18.22
N VAL A 6 8.73 1.63 -17.64
CA VAL A 6 8.61 1.29 -16.20
C VAL A 6 9.29 2.30 -15.25
N TRP A 7 10.39 2.91 -15.67
CA TRP A 7 11.07 3.98 -14.91
C TRP A 7 10.23 5.25 -14.71
N LEU A 8 9.34 5.61 -15.63
CA LEU A 8 8.42 6.76 -15.48
C LEU A 8 7.26 6.43 -14.52
N GLN A 9 6.83 5.16 -14.43
CA GLN A 9 5.83 4.74 -13.43
C GLN A 9 6.35 4.92 -12.00
N ARG A 10 7.65 4.71 -11.77
CA ARG A 10 8.31 4.94 -10.47
C ARG A 10 8.22 6.39 -9.98
N TRP A 11 8.01 7.35 -10.88
CA TRP A 11 7.85 8.78 -10.58
C TRP A 11 6.40 9.25 -10.59
N ASN A 12 5.44 8.32 -10.63
CA ASN A 12 4.02 8.67 -10.60
C ASN A 12 3.60 8.97 -9.16
N PHE A 13 4.05 10.12 -8.63
CA PHE A 13 3.79 10.57 -7.26
C PHE A 13 2.29 10.66 -6.96
N ILE A 14 1.49 11.06 -7.96
CA ILE A 14 0.03 11.11 -7.85
C ILE A 14 -0.55 9.70 -7.66
N GLU A 15 -0.14 8.75 -8.51
CA GLU A 15 -0.63 7.37 -8.40
C GLU A 15 -0.16 6.71 -7.10
N ARG A 16 1.08 6.96 -6.69
CA ARG A 16 1.59 6.55 -5.39
C ARG A 16 0.71 7.10 -4.26
N ALA A 17 0.52 8.42 -4.19
CA ALA A 17 -0.28 9.06 -3.14
C ALA A 17 -1.73 8.53 -3.13
N ARG A 18 -2.29 8.24 -4.30
CA ARG A 18 -3.61 7.62 -4.43
C ARG A 18 -3.65 6.22 -3.81
N LEU A 19 -2.66 5.38 -4.12
CA LEU A 19 -2.54 4.03 -3.58
C LEU A 19 -2.25 4.06 -2.07
N GLU A 20 -1.38 4.95 -1.60
CA GLU A 20 -1.14 5.15 -0.15
C GLU A 20 -2.44 5.52 0.55
N ARG A 21 -3.21 6.48 0.01
CA ARG A 21 -4.50 6.90 0.55
C ARG A 21 -5.53 5.76 0.58
N GLN A 22 -5.60 4.93 -0.45
CA GLN A 22 -6.52 3.77 -0.47
C GLN A 22 -6.28 2.83 0.71
N LEU A 23 -5.02 2.52 1.04
CA LEU A 23 -4.72 1.63 2.15
C LEU A 23 -5.02 2.30 3.51
N TRP A 24 -4.77 3.61 3.63
CA TRP A 24 -5.17 4.38 4.81
C TRP A 24 -6.69 4.42 5.01
N GLU A 25 -7.48 4.64 3.94
CA GLU A 25 -8.94 4.62 4.03
C GLU A 25 -9.47 3.23 4.43
N ALA A 26 -8.88 2.14 3.92
CA ALA A 26 -9.22 0.79 4.34
C ALA A 26 -8.90 0.56 5.83
N PHE A 27 -7.74 1.05 6.29
CA PHE A 27 -7.38 1.02 7.71
C PHE A 27 -8.37 1.80 8.59
N GLU A 28 -8.74 3.02 8.19
CA GLU A 28 -9.72 3.85 8.90
C GLU A 28 -11.09 3.18 8.98
N ARG A 29 -11.48 2.40 7.96
CA ARG A 29 -12.70 1.59 7.94
C ARG A 29 -12.59 0.29 8.74
N ARG A 30 -11.44 0.01 9.37
CA ARG A 30 -11.14 -1.23 10.10
C ARG A 30 -11.19 -2.48 9.20
N GLU A 31 -10.91 -2.32 7.92
CA GLU A 31 -10.72 -3.43 7.01
C GLU A 31 -9.38 -4.14 7.30
N ASP A 32 -9.28 -5.43 6.91
CA ASP A 32 -8.04 -6.18 7.05
C ASP A 32 -7.05 -5.78 5.95
N ILE A 33 -6.26 -4.75 6.26
CA ILE A 33 -5.24 -4.23 5.34
C ILE A 33 -4.13 -5.24 5.05
N GLU A 34 -3.89 -6.25 5.90
CA GLU A 34 -2.90 -7.29 5.62
C GLU A 34 -3.42 -8.25 4.55
N ALA A 35 -4.68 -8.66 4.65
CA ALA A 35 -5.34 -9.45 3.63
C ALA A 35 -5.38 -8.72 2.27
N LEU A 36 -5.59 -7.40 2.27
CA LEU A 36 -5.55 -6.59 1.04
C LEU A 36 -4.16 -6.56 0.38
N VAL A 37 -3.10 -6.38 1.18
CA VAL A 37 -1.71 -6.43 0.67
C VAL A 37 -1.37 -7.83 0.18
N GLU A 38 -1.75 -8.87 0.90
CA GLU A 38 -1.50 -10.25 0.51
C GLU A 38 -2.27 -10.64 -0.76
N GLY A 39 -3.50 -10.16 -0.93
CA GLY A 39 -4.25 -10.30 -2.17
C GLY A 39 -3.53 -9.69 -3.38
N CYS A 40 -2.87 -8.53 -3.21
CA CYS A 40 -2.04 -7.94 -4.27
C CYS A 40 -0.81 -8.81 -4.58
N ARG A 41 -0.19 -9.42 -3.56
CA ARG A 41 0.93 -10.35 -3.74
C ARG A 41 0.52 -11.60 -4.51
N GLN A 42 -0.60 -12.20 -4.14
CA GLN A 42 -1.11 -13.41 -4.81
C GLN A 42 -1.48 -13.12 -6.27
N ALA A 43 -2.12 -11.98 -6.55
CA ALA A 43 -2.44 -11.57 -7.92
C ALA A 43 -1.17 -11.35 -8.77
N LEU A 44 -0.12 -10.77 -8.18
CA LEU A 44 1.18 -10.65 -8.85
C LEU A 44 1.80 -12.03 -9.15
N GLN A 45 1.74 -12.96 -8.19
CA GLN A 45 2.23 -14.34 -8.38
C GLN A 45 1.42 -15.11 -9.43
N ALA A 46 0.13 -14.82 -9.56
CA ALA A 46 -0.74 -15.37 -10.61
C ALA A 46 -0.48 -14.76 -12.00
N GLY A 47 0.44 -13.80 -12.12
CA GLY A 47 0.86 -13.21 -13.39
C GLY A 47 0.31 -11.80 -13.67
N ASP A 48 -0.45 -11.20 -12.75
CA ASP A 48 -0.90 -9.82 -12.90
C ASP A 48 0.22 -8.82 -12.53
N ALA A 49 1.06 -8.52 -13.53
CA ALA A 49 2.15 -7.56 -13.39
C ALA A 49 1.67 -6.14 -13.02
N SER A 50 0.40 -5.79 -13.22
CA SER A 50 -0.13 -4.47 -12.85
C SER A 50 -0.17 -4.25 -11.33
N GLN A 51 -0.21 -5.33 -10.54
CA GLN A 51 -0.20 -5.26 -9.08
C GLN A 51 1.18 -4.97 -8.50
N ALA A 52 2.27 -5.08 -9.28
CA ALA A 52 3.63 -4.92 -8.77
C ALA A 52 3.85 -3.55 -8.10
N PHE A 53 3.38 -2.48 -8.76
CA PHE A 53 3.50 -1.12 -8.21
C PHE A 53 2.58 -0.90 -7.00
N ARG A 54 1.35 -1.42 -7.04
CA ARG A 54 0.43 -1.37 -5.90
C ARG A 54 1.01 -2.08 -4.69
N LEU A 55 1.56 -3.28 -4.88
CA LEU A 55 2.16 -4.07 -3.83
C LEU A 55 3.33 -3.34 -3.16
N ASP A 56 4.24 -2.75 -3.94
CA ASP A 56 5.37 -1.98 -3.40
C ASP A 56 4.89 -0.81 -2.52
N VAL A 57 3.95 -0.01 -3.03
CA VAL A 57 3.39 1.12 -2.29
C VAL A 57 2.66 0.65 -1.03
N TRP A 58 1.74 -0.32 -1.15
CA TRP A 58 0.95 -0.81 -0.03
C TRP A 58 1.79 -1.51 1.03
N GLN A 59 2.84 -2.24 0.64
CA GLN A 59 3.76 -2.85 1.59
C GLN A 59 4.49 -1.79 2.42
N THR A 60 4.95 -0.70 1.80
CA THR A 60 5.57 0.41 2.55
C THR A 60 4.58 1.15 3.46
N THR A 61 3.34 1.37 2.99
CA THR A 61 2.29 2.03 3.78
C THR A 61 1.84 1.17 4.96
N LEU A 62 1.68 -0.13 4.77
CA LEU A 62 1.34 -1.08 5.84
C LEU A 62 2.35 -1.00 7.00
N GLN A 63 3.65 -1.00 6.68
CA GLN A 63 4.71 -0.87 7.69
C GLN A 63 4.61 0.46 8.45
N ARG A 64 4.25 1.56 7.77
CA ARG A 64 4.03 2.87 8.41
C ARG A 64 2.81 2.85 9.33
N ILE A 65 1.68 2.29 8.88
CA ILE A 65 0.46 2.12 9.70
C ILE A 65 0.80 1.34 10.97
N ARG A 66 1.41 0.15 10.85
CA ARG A 66 1.80 -0.69 12.00
C ARG A 66 2.78 -0.01 12.95
N ARG A 67 3.64 0.87 12.44
CA ARG A 67 4.54 1.66 13.28
C ARG A 67 3.77 2.72 14.08
N ILE A 68 2.83 3.41 13.46
CA ILE A 68 2.00 4.42 14.12
C ILE A 68 1.09 3.78 15.17
N GLU A 69 0.47 2.64 14.87
CA GLU A 69 -0.33 1.88 15.85
C GLU A 69 0.47 1.53 17.10
N ARG A 70 1.70 1.03 16.93
CA ARG A 70 2.59 0.73 18.06
C ARG A 70 2.95 1.98 18.86
N LEU A 71 3.29 3.07 18.20
CA LEU A 71 3.59 4.34 18.87
C LEU A 71 2.38 4.90 19.64
N MET A 72 1.16 4.68 19.16
CA MET A 72 -0.06 5.06 19.87
C MET A 72 -0.36 4.14 21.05
N ALA A 73 -0.03 2.85 20.94
CA ALA A 73 -0.18 1.89 22.05
C ALA A 73 0.85 2.12 23.16
N ASP A 74 2.07 2.51 22.81
CA ASP A 74 3.18 2.78 23.74
C ASP A 74 3.13 4.20 24.36
N GLN A 75 2.16 5.05 24.00
CA GLN A 75 2.00 6.35 24.64
C GLN A 75 1.39 6.17 26.05
N PRO A 76 2.05 6.65 27.12
CA PRO A 76 1.42 6.73 28.42
C PRO A 76 0.23 7.69 28.31
N LYS A 77 -0.98 7.20 28.61
CA LYS A 77 -2.16 8.06 28.78
C LYS A 77 -1.82 9.10 29.87
N PRO A 78 -2.00 10.40 29.61
CA PRO A 78 -1.85 11.43 30.64
C PRO A 78 -2.84 11.24 31.79
#